data_AF-A0A7U3VP36-F1
#
_entry.id   AF-A0A7U3VP36-F1
#
_cell.length_a   1.000
_cell.length_b   1.000
_cell.length_c   1.000
_cell.angle_alpha   90.00
_cell.angle_beta   90.00
_cell.angle_gamma   90.00
#
_symmetry.space_group_name_H-M   'P 1'
#
loop_
_entity.id
_entity.type
_entity.pdbx_description
1 polymer ?
#
loop_
_entity_poly.entity_id
_entity_poly.type
_entity_poly.pdbx_seq_one_letter_code
_entity_poly.pdbx_strand_id
1 'polypeptide(L)'
;MQDTQMTPERYGGEPLYAGLARDYSQRERPFTVTVAGPERYDGGRPTTYVLDACSTEKAWAQALAWHMAAEETPDCFVLEDGSFEGTPGGTAGIGWSDLRPEYRRQRALDDLADQATELVRAFDEATRTHMGPDGEVQAEHRPAYERAVSQVRFDGWAMVRALSALDGRS
;
A
#
# COMPACT_ATOMS: atom_id res chain seq x y z
N MET A 1 -35.92 -37.50 -4.73
CA MET A 1 -35.81 -36.24 -3.96
C MET A 1 -34.40 -36.21 -3.40
N GLN A 2 -33.58 -35.33 -3.97
CA GLN A 2 -32.20 -35.12 -3.57
C GLN A 2 -32.20 -34.19 -2.36
N ASP A 3 -31.79 -34.70 -1.21
CA ASP A 3 -31.23 -33.87 -0.14
C ASP A 3 -29.71 -34.02 -0.22
N THR A 4 -29.09 -33.15 -1.01
CA THR A 4 -27.65 -32.93 -0.92
C THR A 4 -27.45 -31.82 0.09
N GLN A 5 -27.26 -32.20 1.35
CA GLN A 5 -26.64 -31.32 2.35
C GLN A 5 -25.28 -30.87 1.78
N MET A 6 -25.20 -29.62 1.33
CA MET A 6 -23.94 -28.98 0.99
C MET A 6 -23.18 -28.75 2.29
N THR A 7 -22.16 -29.57 2.51
CA THR A 7 -21.24 -29.49 3.64
C THR A 7 -20.51 -28.13 3.63
N PRO A 8 -20.54 -27.34 4.71
CA PRO A 8 -19.86 -26.06 4.81
C PRO A 8 -18.42 -26.30 5.25
N GLU A 9 -17.58 -26.95 4.43
CA GLU A 9 -16.14 -27.07 4.69
C GLU A 9 -15.45 -27.66 3.46
N ARG A 10 -14.91 -26.78 2.62
CA ARG A 10 -13.76 -27.11 1.78
C ARG A 10 -12.68 -26.06 2.02
N TYR A 11 -12.08 -26.11 3.21
CA TYR A 11 -10.66 -25.75 3.36
C TYR A 11 -9.84 -26.85 2.69
N GLY A 12 -9.83 -26.86 1.35
CA GLY A 12 -8.71 -27.47 0.64
C GLY A 12 -7.51 -26.59 0.93
N GLY A 13 -6.44 -27.13 1.53
CA GLY A 13 -5.22 -26.39 1.89
C GLY A 13 -4.43 -25.81 0.71
N GLU A 14 -5.08 -25.57 -0.43
CA GLU A 14 -4.57 -24.75 -1.51
C GLU A 14 -4.90 -23.30 -1.22
N PRO A 15 -3.92 -22.41 -1.26
CA PRO A 15 -4.21 -21.00 -1.19
C PRO A 15 -5.09 -20.59 -2.37
N LEU A 16 -6.20 -19.89 -2.10
CA LEU A 16 -7.20 -19.50 -3.10
C LEU A 16 -6.65 -18.61 -4.25
N TYR A 17 -5.41 -18.15 -4.16
CA TYR A 17 -4.70 -17.47 -5.26
C TYR A 17 -4.15 -18.41 -6.35
N ALA A 18 -4.15 -19.73 -6.14
CA ALA A 18 -3.56 -20.70 -7.08
C ALA A 18 -4.37 -20.90 -8.38
N GLY A 19 -5.64 -20.49 -8.43
CA GLY A 19 -6.57 -20.76 -9.54
C GLY A 19 -7.00 -19.54 -10.35
N LEU A 20 -6.48 -18.35 -10.06
CA LEU A 20 -6.93 -17.12 -10.73
C LEU A 20 -6.47 -17.08 -12.19
N ALA A 21 -7.37 -16.64 -13.07
CA ALA A 21 -7.03 -16.42 -14.48
C ALA A 21 -5.81 -15.49 -14.56
N ARG A 22 -4.78 -15.92 -15.30
CA ARG A 22 -3.54 -15.16 -15.50
C ARG A 22 -3.79 -13.92 -16.36
N ASP A 23 -4.41 -12.90 -15.78
CA ASP A 23 -4.58 -11.60 -16.39
C ASP A 23 -3.46 -10.66 -15.93
N TYR A 24 -2.29 -10.84 -16.53
CA TYR A 24 -1.13 -9.97 -16.34
C TYR A 24 -1.24 -8.73 -17.24
N SER A 25 -2.24 -7.91 -17.00
CA SER A 25 -2.21 -6.54 -17.49
C SER A 25 -1.34 -5.71 -16.54
N GLN A 26 -0.45 -4.85 -17.05
CA GLN A 26 0.29 -3.88 -16.22
C GLN A 26 -0.57 -2.65 -15.87
N ARG A 27 -1.85 -2.64 -16.26
CA ARG A 27 -2.75 -1.51 -16.06
C ARG A 27 -3.57 -1.71 -14.80
N GLU A 28 -3.57 -0.70 -13.94
CA GLU A 28 -4.45 -0.67 -12.78
C GLU A 28 -5.91 -0.52 -13.18
N ARG A 29 -6.76 -1.32 -12.53
CA ARG A 29 -8.20 -1.38 -12.72
C ARG A 29 -8.85 -1.50 -11.34
N PRO A 30 -10.08 -1.02 -11.16
CA PRO A 30 -10.79 -1.17 -9.91
C PRO A 30 -11.20 -2.62 -9.69
N PHE A 31 -11.09 -3.08 -8.45
CA PHE A 31 -11.58 -4.37 -7.99
C PHE A 31 -12.43 -4.17 -6.74
N THR A 32 -13.50 -4.94 -6.66
CA THR A 32 -14.30 -5.13 -5.46
C THR A 32 -13.90 -6.47 -4.85
N VAL A 33 -13.48 -6.46 -3.59
CA VAL A 33 -13.04 -7.67 -2.89
C VAL A 33 -13.77 -7.75 -1.56
N THR A 34 -14.44 -8.87 -1.32
CA THR A 34 -15.13 -9.12 -0.05
C THR A 34 -14.32 -10.07 0.80
N VAL A 35 -14.06 -9.69 2.05
CA VAL A 35 -13.27 -10.46 3.01
C VAL A 35 -14.15 -10.79 4.21
N ALA A 36 -14.13 -12.05 4.63
CA ALA A 36 -14.73 -12.49 5.88
C ALA A 36 -13.62 -12.68 6.92
N GLY A 37 -13.77 -12.06 8.08
CA GLY A 37 -12.90 -12.19 9.25
C GLY A 37 -13.57 -12.94 10.39
N PRO A 38 -13.08 -12.79 11.63
CA PRO A 38 -13.63 -13.46 12.82
C PRO A 38 -15.08 -13.07 13.13
N GLU A 39 -15.57 -11.95 12.62
CA GLU A 39 -16.96 -11.50 12.82
C GLU A 39 -17.99 -12.55 12.38
N ARG A 40 -17.61 -13.45 11.47
CA ARG A 40 -18.43 -14.60 11.06
C ARG A 40 -18.86 -15.50 12.21
N TYR A 41 -18.06 -15.59 13.29
CA TYR A 41 -18.38 -16.40 14.47
C TYR A 41 -19.52 -15.79 15.30
N ASP A 42 -19.70 -14.48 15.22
CA ASP A 42 -20.73 -13.73 15.95
C ASP A 42 -21.91 -13.32 15.04
N GLY A 43 -21.98 -13.88 13.82
CA GLY A 43 -23.00 -13.54 12.83
C GLY A 43 -22.81 -12.18 12.15
N GLY A 44 -21.62 -11.60 12.27
CA GLY A 44 -21.18 -10.41 11.55
C GLY A 44 -21.16 -10.64 10.04
N ARG A 45 -21.29 -9.54 9.29
CA ARG A 45 -21.25 -9.57 7.84
C ARG A 45 -19.81 -9.37 7.35
N PRO A 46 -19.41 -10.05 6.26
CA PRO A 46 -18.15 -9.79 5.59
C PRO A 46 -17.99 -8.32 5.20
N THR A 47 -16.75 -7.86 5.17
CA THR A 47 -16.40 -6.49 4.78
C THR A 47 -15.99 -6.45 3.30
N THR A 48 -16.58 -5.53 2.55
CA THR A 48 -16.25 -5.31 1.14
C THR A 48 -15.32 -4.11 0.98
N TYR A 49 -14.25 -4.29 0.21
CA TYR A 49 -13.24 -3.29 -0.10
C TYR A 49 -13.20 -2.99 -1.59
N VAL A 50 -12.88 -1.75 -1.92
CA VAL A 50 -12.61 -1.32 -3.30
C VAL A 50 -11.18 -0.81 -3.40
N LEU A 51 -10.42 -1.34 -4.34
CA LEU A 51 -9.02 -0.97 -4.56
C LEU A 51 -8.64 -1.03 -6.04
N ASP A 52 -7.56 -0.36 -6.40
CA ASP A 52 -7.00 -0.40 -7.75
C ASP A 52 -5.82 -1.38 -7.77
N ALA A 53 -5.87 -2.39 -8.64
CA ALA A 53 -4.82 -3.38 -8.81
C ALA A 53 -4.64 -3.77 -10.28
N CYS A 54 -3.52 -4.42 -10.61
CA CYS A 54 -3.26 -4.85 -11.99
C CYS A 54 -3.79 -6.26 -12.30
N SER A 55 -4.10 -7.05 -11.27
CA SER A 55 -4.67 -8.40 -11.36
C SER A 55 -5.55 -8.72 -10.17
N THR A 56 -6.44 -9.70 -10.33
CA THR A 56 -7.29 -10.22 -9.25
C THR A 56 -6.47 -10.71 -8.07
N GLU A 57 -5.36 -11.41 -8.31
CA GLU A 57 -4.50 -11.94 -7.25
C GLU A 57 -3.93 -10.83 -6.36
N LYS A 58 -3.44 -9.75 -7.00
CA LYS A 58 -2.96 -8.58 -6.25
C LYS A 58 -4.09 -7.89 -5.50
N ALA A 59 -5.27 -7.77 -6.12
CA ALA A 59 -6.43 -7.17 -5.47
C ALA A 59 -6.82 -7.96 -4.20
N TRP A 60 -6.86 -9.28 -4.31
CA TRP A 60 -7.20 -10.17 -3.19
C TRP A 60 -6.16 -10.10 -2.08
N ALA A 61 -4.88 -10.19 -2.43
CA ALA A 61 -3.80 -10.12 -1.46
C ALA A 61 -3.79 -8.77 -0.71
N GLN A 62 -4.00 -7.66 -1.43
CA GLN A 62 -4.05 -6.32 -0.85
C GLN A 62 -5.23 -6.15 0.11
N ALA A 63 -6.45 -6.49 -0.34
CA ALA A 63 -7.64 -6.40 0.51
C ALA A 63 -7.54 -7.29 1.76
N LEU A 64 -7.03 -8.51 1.60
CA LEU A 64 -6.85 -9.46 2.70
C LEU A 64 -5.84 -8.94 3.72
N ALA A 65 -4.67 -8.47 3.25
CA ALA A 65 -3.65 -7.90 4.12
C ALA A 65 -4.17 -6.67 4.89
N TRP A 66 -4.93 -5.81 4.22
CA TRP A 66 -5.58 -4.66 4.86
C TRP A 66 -6.54 -5.11 5.97
N HIS A 67 -7.42 -6.07 5.68
CA HIS A 67 -8.41 -6.55 6.65
C HIS A 67 -7.74 -7.24 7.85
N MET A 68 -6.74 -8.10 7.62
CA MET A 68 -5.97 -8.75 8.69
C MET A 68 -5.29 -7.74 9.61
N ALA A 69 -4.74 -6.65 9.05
CA ALA A 69 -4.13 -5.58 9.82
C ALA A 69 -5.18 -4.79 10.62
N ALA A 70 -6.35 -4.51 10.03
CA ALA A 70 -7.42 -3.76 10.69
C ALA A 70 -8.07 -4.54 11.84
N GLU A 71 -8.25 -5.85 11.69
CA GLU A 71 -8.83 -6.74 12.70
C GLU A 71 -7.78 -7.36 13.64
N GLU A 72 -6.50 -7.02 13.45
CA GLU A 72 -5.35 -7.55 14.21
C GLU A 72 -5.31 -9.08 14.28
N THR A 73 -5.73 -9.76 13.21
CA THR A 73 -5.90 -11.21 13.17
C THR A 73 -5.55 -11.80 11.80
N PRO A 74 -4.89 -12.97 11.74
CA PRO A 74 -4.70 -13.70 10.49
C PRO A 74 -5.94 -14.51 10.07
N ASP A 75 -6.98 -14.54 10.89
CA ASP A 75 -8.16 -15.38 10.68
C ASP A 75 -9.18 -14.74 9.72
N CYS A 76 -8.73 -14.51 8.49
CA CYS A 76 -9.49 -13.84 7.44
C CYS A 76 -9.34 -14.58 6.11
N PHE A 77 -10.36 -14.52 5.25
CA PHE A 77 -10.30 -15.06 3.89
C PHE A 77 -11.18 -14.29 2.91
N VAL A 78 -10.82 -14.35 1.63
CA VAL A 78 -11.58 -13.70 0.56
C VAL A 78 -12.77 -14.57 0.14
N LEU A 79 -13.92 -13.94 -0.05
CA LEU A 79 -15.13 -14.56 -0.61
C LEU A 79 -15.19 -14.31 -2.12
N GLU A 80 -15.01 -15.37 -2.90
CA GLU A 80 -15.04 -15.31 -4.37
C GLU A 80 -16.39 -14.79 -4.89
N ASP A 81 -17.51 -15.32 -4.39
CA ASP A 81 -18.87 -14.93 -4.81
C ASP A 81 -19.20 -13.44 -4.57
N GLY A 82 -18.47 -12.78 -3.68
CA GLY A 82 -18.60 -11.36 -3.36
C GLY A 82 -17.50 -10.48 -3.97
N SER A 83 -16.64 -11.03 -4.82
CA SER A 83 -15.44 -10.35 -5.35
C SER A 83 -15.44 -10.34 -6.88
N PHE A 84 -15.20 -9.18 -7.48
CA PHE A 84 -15.23 -9.00 -8.94
C PHE A 84 -14.42 -7.79 -9.41
N GLU A 85 -14.05 -7.76 -10.69
CA GLU A 85 -13.45 -6.58 -11.32
C GLU A 85 -14.52 -5.49 -11.54
N GLY A 86 -14.22 -4.27 -11.09
CA GLY A 86 -15.14 -3.14 -11.11
C GLY A 86 -15.39 -2.57 -9.71
N THR A 87 -16.24 -1.54 -9.66
CA THR A 87 -16.74 -0.95 -8.41
C THR A 87 -18.15 -1.49 -8.12
N PRO A 88 -18.52 -1.69 -6.85
CA PRO A 88 -19.88 -2.04 -6.52
C PRO A 88 -20.83 -0.89 -6.89
N GLY A 89 -22.07 -1.23 -7.24
CA GLY A 89 -23.11 -0.21 -7.36
C GLY A 89 -23.41 0.43 -6.00
N GLY A 90 -23.87 1.68 -6.00
CA GLY A 90 -24.24 2.41 -4.78
C GLY A 90 -23.18 3.40 -4.29
N THR A 91 -23.31 3.85 -3.04
CA THR A 91 -22.46 4.91 -2.43
C THR A 91 -21.44 4.30 -1.46
N ALA A 92 -20.19 4.77 -1.50
CA ALA A 92 -19.13 4.38 -0.58
C ALA A 92 -19.51 4.62 0.89
N GLY A 93 -19.09 3.73 1.79
CA GLY A 93 -19.38 3.82 3.22
C GLY A 93 -20.70 3.18 3.66
N ILE A 94 -21.55 2.78 2.71
CA ILE A 94 -22.75 1.96 2.98
C ILE A 94 -22.52 0.57 2.38
N GLY A 95 -21.97 -0.31 3.20
CA GLY A 95 -21.72 -1.71 2.83
C GLY A 95 -20.39 -1.98 2.12
N TRP A 96 -19.56 -0.97 1.86
CA TRP A 96 -18.19 -1.15 1.36
C TRP A 96 -17.26 0.03 1.70
N SER A 97 -15.96 -0.26 1.78
CA SER A 97 -14.89 0.69 2.10
C SER A 97 -13.98 0.94 0.89
N ASP A 98 -13.72 2.20 0.57
CA ASP A 98 -12.80 2.59 -0.52
C ASP A 98 -11.36 2.69 0.00
N LEU A 99 -10.50 1.75 -0.40
CA LEU A 99 -9.08 1.73 -0.03
C LEU A 99 -8.19 2.50 -1.02
N ARG A 100 -8.72 2.93 -2.17
CA ARG A 100 -7.91 3.63 -3.19
C ARG A 100 -7.24 4.90 -2.66
N PRO A 101 -7.89 5.77 -1.85
CA PRO A 101 -7.23 6.93 -1.28
C PRO A 101 -6.04 6.56 -0.39
N GLU A 102 -6.19 5.52 0.43
CA GLU A 102 -5.15 5.08 1.35
C GLU A 102 -3.98 4.42 0.61
N TYR A 103 -4.23 3.57 -0.38
CA TYR A 103 -3.15 3.03 -1.22
C TYR A 103 -2.41 4.12 -2.01
N ARG A 104 -3.10 5.18 -2.44
CA ARG A 104 -2.42 6.34 -3.06
C ARG A 104 -1.57 7.09 -2.07
N ARG A 105 -2.05 7.27 -0.84
CA ARG A 105 -1.29 7.88 0.25
C ARG A 105 -0.04 7.06 0.56
N GLN A 106 -0.16 5.75 0.72
CA GLN A 106 0.97 4.85 0.98
C GLN A 106 2.02 4.93 -0.12
N ARG A 107 1.63 4.83 -1.40
CA ARG A 107 2.58 5.00 -2.51
C ARG A 107 3.28 6.35 -2.49
N ALA A 108 2.56 7.43 -2.20
CA ALA A 108 3.17 8.76 -2.09
C ALA A 108 4.15 8.86 -0.91
N LEU A 109 3.90 8.14 0.19
CA LEU A 109 4.85 8.04 1.31
C LEU A 109 6.09 7.22 0.94
N ASP A 110 5.92 6.11 0.22
CA ASP A 110 7.03 5.28 -0.26
C ASP A 110 7.92 6.08 -1.24
N ASP A 111 7.32 6.76 -2.21
CA ASP A 111 8.03 7.64 -3.15
C ASP A 111 8.81 8.74 -2.41
N LEU A 112 8.22 9.29 -1.34
CA LEU A 112 8.88 10.30 -0.52
C LEU A 112 10.05 9.74 0.27
N ALA A 113 9.91 8.52 0.81
CA ALA A 113 10.98 7.83 1.53
C ALA A 113 12.16 7.49 0.60
N ASP A 114 11.88 7.05 -0.63
CA ASP A 114 12.89 6.81 -1.65
C ASP A 114 13.65 8.09 -2.01
N GLN A 115 12.92 9.18 -2.29
CA GLN A 115 13.55 10.47 -2.56
C GLN A 115 14.39 10.94 -1.36
N ALA A 116 13.92 10.74 -0.13
CA ALA A 116 14.65 11.16 1.08
C ALA A 116 15.94 10.37 1.24
N THR A 117 15.89 9.07 0.93
CA THR A 117 17.07 8.19 0.91
C THR A 117 18.10 8.67 -0.10
N GLU A 118 17.68 9.02 -1.32
CA GLU A 118 18.58 9.56 -2.35
C GLU A 118 19.16 10.92 -1.94
N LEU A 119 18.37 11.78 -1.30
CA LEU A 119 18.84 13.07 -0.82
C LEU A 119 19.91 12.94 0.28
N VAL A 120 19.69 12.03 1.24
CA VAL A 120 20.68 11.71 2.29
C VAL A 120 21.95 11.14 1.67
N ARG A 121 21.84 10.20 0.72
CA ARG A 121 23.00 9.65 0.00
C ARG A 121 23.82 10.74 -0.69
N ALA A 122 23.16 11.67 -1.39
CA ALA A 122 23.83 12.79 -2.05
C ALA A 122 24.56 13.70 -1.04
N PHE A 123 23.94 13.96 0.11
CA PHE A 123 24.56 14.73 1.19
C PHE A 123 25.80 14.02 1.78
N ASP A 124 25.68 12.73 2.06
CA ASP A 124 26.76 11.91 2.61
C ASP A 124 27.93 11.78 1.63
N GLU A 125 27.65 11.68 0.34
CA GLU A 125 28.67 11.67 -0.71
C GLU A 125 29.37 13.03 -0.82
N ALA A 126 28.62 14.14 -0.83
CA ALA A 126 29.21 15.48 -0.84
C ALA A 126 30.06 15.74 0.40
N THR A 127 29.60 15.29 1.58
CA THR A 127 30.33 15.42 2.84
C THR A 127 31.62 14.62 2.80
N ARG A 128 31.57 13.33 2.43
CA ARG A 128 32.77 12.48 2.33
C ARG A 128 33.78 12.99 1.29
N THR A 129 33.31 13.56 0.18
CA THR A 129 34.17 13.98 -0.93
C THR A 129 34.85 15.32 -0.65
N HIS A 130 34.19 16.21 0.09
CA HIS A 130 34.62 17.60 0.22
C HIS A 130 35.07 18.00 1.63
N MET A 131 34.85 17.14 2.63
CA MET A 131 35.25 17.37 4.01
C MET A 131 36.52 16.58 4.35
N GLY A 132 37.48 17.27 4.95
CA GLY A 132 38.72 16.66 5.45
C GLY A 132 38.50 15.79 6.70
N PRO A 133 39.53 15.06 7.15
CA PRO A 133 39.48 14.20 8.34
C PRO A 133 39.19 14.97 9.64
N ASP A 134 39.43 16.27 9.64
CA ASP A 134 39.21 17.23 10.72
C ASP A 134 37.81 17.87 10.71
N GLY A 135 36.97 17.54 9.73
CA GLY A 135 35.64 18.12 9.55
C GLY A 135 35.65 19.47 8.81
N GLU A 136 36.80 19.95 8.36
CA GLU A 136 36.93 21.20 7.61
C GLU A 136 36.70 20.96 6.11
N VAL A 137 35.97 21.87 5.46
CA VAL A 137 35.80 21.86 4.00
C VAL A 137 36.87 22.73 3.37
N GLN A 138 37.76 22.11 2.59
CA GLN A 138 38.83 22.82 1.90
C GLN A 138 38.27 23.91 0.97
N ALA A 139 38.97 25.04 0.86
CA ALA A 139 38.49 26.22 0.14
C ALA A 139 38.12 25.92 -1.33
N GLU A 140 38.83 25.00 -1.99
CA GLU A 140 38.56 24.56 -3.35
C GLU A 140 37.27 23.73 -3.51
N HIS A 141 36.84 23.05 -2.45
CA HIS A 141 35.64 22.22 -2.44
C HIS A 141 34.43 22.92 -1.83
N ARG A 142 34.63 24.04 -1.14
CA ARG A 142 33.57 24.81 -0.47
C ARG A 142 32.38 25.15 -1.39
N PRO A 143 32.56 25.61 -2.64
CA PRO A 143 31.43 25.88 -3.52
C PRO A 143 30.62 24.62 -3.93
N ALA A 144 31.26 23.45 -3.97
CA ALA A 144 30.58 22.19 -4.28
C ALA A 144 29.79 21.69 -3.06
N TYR A 145 30.42 21.73 -1.88
CA TYR A 145 29.78 21.39 -0.61
C TYR A 145 28.59 22.29 -0.29
N GLU A 146 28.73 23.62 -0.40
CA GLU A 146 27.65 24.57 -0.14
C GLU A 146 26.46 24.38 -1.10
N ARG A 147 26.71 24.01 -2.36
CA ARG A 147 25.65 23.65 -3.30
C ARG A 147 24.91 22.39 -2.87
N ALA A 148 25.62 21.33 -2.47
CA ALA A 148 25.00 20.11 -1.99
C ALA A 148 24.16 20.36 -0.72
N VAL A 149 24.69 21.10 0.26
CA VAL A 149 23.96 21.50 1.47
C VAL A 149 22.72 22.33 1.12
N SER A 150 22.85 23.28 0.20
CA SER A 150 21.74 24.14 -0.21
C SER A 150 20.64 23.35 -0.91
N GLN A 151 21.02 22.39 -1.76
CA GLN A 151 20.09 21.49 -2.44
C GLN A 151 19.32 20.64 -1.43
N VAL A 152 20.02 20.03 -0.47
CA VAL A 152 19.41 19.23 0.60
C VAL A 152 18.45 20.05 1.46
N ARG A 153 18.81 21.29 1.78
CA ARG A 153 17.92 22.20 2.51
C ARG A 153 16.67 22.55 1.73
N PHE A 154 16.81 22.83 0.44
CA PHE A 154 15.68 23.23 -0.41
C PHE A 154 14.74 22.05 -0.68
N ASP A 155 15.28 20.93 -1.14
CA ASP A 155 14.53 19.72 -1.47
C ASP A 155 13.95 19.07 -0.21
N GLY A 156 14.76 18.97 0.85
CA GLY A 156 14.32 18.42 2.13
C GLY A 156 13.14 19.19 2.72
N TRP A 157 13.09 20.52 2.59
CA TRP A 157 11.93 21.28 3.04
C TRP A 157 10.68 21.06 2.19
N ALA A 158 10.83 20.87 0.88
CA ALA A 158 9.71 20.48 0.03
C ALA A 158 9.13 19.13 0.45
N MET A 159 9.99 18.17 0.83
CA MET A 159 9.60 16.86 1.32
C MET A 159 8.85 16.91 2.65
N VAL A 160 9.30 17.74 3.60
CA VAL A 160 8.58 17.94 4.87
C VAL A 160 7.16 18.46 4.64
N ARG A 161 6.97 19.38 3.68
CA ARG A 161 5.63 19.86 3.31
C ARG A 161 4.79 18.77 2.66
N ALA A 162 5.38 17.95 1.78
CA ALA A 162 4.70 16.82 1.17
C ALA A 162 4.26 15.78 2.22
N LEU A 163 5.13 15.44 3.17
CA LEU A 163 4.80 14.56 4.29
C LEU A 163 3.64 15.11 5.12
N SER A 164 3.68 16.40 5.44
CA SER A 164 2.60 17.05 6.20
C SER A 164 1.25 17.02 5.46
N ALA A 165 1.25 17.12 4.13
CA ALA A 165 0.03 17.02 3.34
C ALA A 165 -0.54 15.58 3.30
N LEU A 166 0.31 14.57 3.48
CA LEU A 166 -0.07 13.16 3.51
C LEU A 166 -0.48 12.68 4.90
N ASP A 167 -0.14 13.37 6.00
CA ASP A 167 -0.42 12.92 7.37
C ASP A 167 -1.92 13.04 7.78
N GLY A 168 -2.77 13.62 6.92
CA GLY A 168 -4.21 13.73 7.17
C GLY A 168 -4.60 14.69 8.30
N ARG A 169 -3.65 15.48 8.83
CA ARG A 169 -3.91 16.60 9.74
C ARG A 169 -4.10 17.88 8.92
N SER A 170 -5.27 18.02 8.30
CA SER A 170 -5.74 19.28 7.70
C SER A 170 -7.19 19.52 8.07
#